data_AF-A0AAV5ER08-F1
#
_entry.id   AF-A0AAV5ER08-F1
#
_cell.length_a   1.000
_cell.length_b   1.000
_cell.length_c   1.000
_cell.angle_alpha   90.00
_cell.angle_beta   90.00
_cell.angle_gamma   90.00
#
_symmetry.space_group_name_H-M   'P 1'
#
loop_
_entity.id
_entity.type
_entity.pdbx_description
1 polymer ?
#
loop_
_entity_poly.entity_id
_entity_poly.type
_entity_poly.pdbx_seq_one_letter_code
_entity_poly.pdbx_strand_id
1 'polypeptide(L)'
;MGPRGPVRYAYGKVLAQALSDREAYEADDQSALVYLLVTQPDRWKEKTFLESSYDLHGFWVDIVDRYEEMRRKGKSGLGDHWWPLVTHFVGCKPCGGAHESLNATAVQRVRNDTGGPLDADDKELARLLHPRFKASPKSGRRKKDEM
;
A
#
# COMPACT_ATOMS: atom_id res chain seq x y z
N MET A 1 6.94 7.61 22.08
CA MET A 1 7.78 8.33 21.10
C MET A 1 6.98 9.25 20.16
N GLY A 2 5.73 9.60 20.49
CA GLY A 2 4.81 10.32 19.59
C GLY A 2 4.57 11.82 19.83
N PRO A 3 4.59 12.37 21.05
CA PRO A 3 4.38 13.81 21.27
C PRO A 3 5.40 14.66 20.50
N ARG A 4 4.96 15.76 19.85
CA ARG A 4 5.86 16.71 19.15
C ARG A 4 6.73 17.48 20.13
N GLY A 5 7.88 17.96 19.65
CA GLY A 5 8.78 18.83 20.41
C GLY A 5 10.05 18.11 20.89
N PRO A 6 10.75 18.66 21.90
CA PRO A 6 12.07 18.16 22.32
C PRO A 6 12.10 16.67 22.66
N VAL A 7 10.99 16.17 23.22
CA VAL A 7 10.81 14.75 23.58
C VAL A 7 10.93 13.85 22.35
N ARG A 8 10.38 14.25 21.19
CA ARG A 8 10.43 13.42 19.98
C ARG A 8 11.84 13.32 19.40
N TYR A 9 12.61 14.41 19.45
CA TYR A 9 14.02 14.42 19.06
C TYR A 9 14.88 13.60 20.01
N ALA A 10 14.61 13.65 21.32
CA ALA A 10 15.30 12.81 22.29
C ALA A 10 15.10 11.32 22.00
N TYR A 11 13.86 10.90 21.70
CA TYR A 11 13.59 9.53 21.27
C TYR A 11 14.21 9.18 19.91
N GLY A 12 14.31 10.15 19.00
CA GLY A 12 15.03 9.97 17.74
C GLY A 12 16.48 9.52 17.95
N LYS A 13 17.18 10.13 18.91
CA LYS A 13 18.55 9.71 19.28
C LYS A 13 18.59 8.29 19.84
N VAL A 14 17.62 7.91 20.68
CA VAL A 14 17.51 6.54 21.22
C VAL A 14 17.31 5.53 20.08
N LEU A 15 16.43 5.85 19.12
CA LEU A 15 16.18 4.99 17.97
C LEU A 15 17.43 4.84 17.09
N ALA A 16 18.16 5.92 16.83
CA ALA A 16 19.39 5.90 16.04
C ALA A 16 20.53 5.08 16.69
N GLN A 17 20.55 4.99 18.01
CA GLN A 17 21.51 4.16 18.74
C GLN A 17 21.11 2.68 18.75
N ALA A 18 19.80 2.39 18.71
CA ALA A 18 19.27 1.04 18.82
C ALA A 18 19.06 0.33 17.48
N LEU A 19 18.85 1.09 16.40
CA LEU A 19 18.51 0.56 15.07
C LEU A 19 19.64 0.80 14.08
N SER A 20 20.03 -0.23 13.36
CA SER A 20 21.01 -0.13 12.27
C SER A 20 20.53 0.81 11.16
N ASP A 21 21.47 1.50 10.52
CA ASP A 21 21.24 2.35 9.33
C ASP A 21 20.22 3.47 9.52
N ARG A 22 19.92 3.83 10.78
CA ARG A 22 18.96 4.88 11.14
C ARG A 22 19.68 6.09 11.73
N GLU A 23 19.69 7.20 10.99
CA GLU A 23 20.32 8.44 11.44
C GLU A 23 19.58 9.12 12.61
N ALA A 24 20.22 10.07 13.29
CA ALA A 24 19.70 10.76 14.47
C ALA A 24 18.74 11.93 14.15
N TYR A 25 17.66 11.67 13.41
CA TYR A 25 16.55 12.61 13.22
C TYR A 25 15.38 12.35 14.20
N GLU A 26 14.36 13.22 14.19
CA GLU A 26 13.16 13.12 15.04
C GLU A 26 12.54 11.70 15.02
N ALA A 27 12.00 11.21 16.13
CA ALA A 27 11.36 9.89 16.14
C ALA A 27 10.18 9.83 15.15
N ASP A 28 10.14 8.77 14.37
CA ASP A 28 9.09 8.40 13.43
C ASP A 28 8.39 7.11 13.88
N ASP A 29 7.17 6.90 13.40
CA ASP A 29 6.32 5.77 13.76
C ASP A 29 6.86 4.43 13.21
N GLN A 30 7.48 4.42 12.03
CA GLN A 30 8.12 3.22 11.47
C GLN A 30 9.26 2.72 12.38
N SER A 31 10.22 3.59 12.71
CA SER A 31 11.32 3.26 13.62
C SER A 31 10.82 2.89 15.01
N ALA A 32 9.80 3.58 15.53
CA ALA A 32 9.23 3.26 16.84
C ALA A 32 8.58 1.87 16.87
N LEU A 33 7.92 1.44 15.78
CA LEU A 33 7.36 0.10 15.66
C LEU A 33 8.47 -0.96 15.62
N VAL A 34 9.51 -0.75 14.81
CA VAL A 34 10.66 -1.67 14.76
C VAL A 34 11.30 -1.81 16.14
N TYR A 35 11.56 -0.69 16.82
CA TYR A 35 12.10 -0.67 18.16
C TYR A 35 11.22 -1.44 19.15
N LEU A 36 9.89 -1.27 19.09
CA LEU A 36 8.95 -1.99 19.95
C LEU A 36 9.03 -3.51 19.74
N LEU A 37 9.05 -3.95 18.48
CA LEU A 37 9.08 -5.38 18.12
C LEU A 37 10.41 -6.05 18.49
N VAL A 38 11.53 -5.32 18.34
CA VAL A 38 12.87 -5.83 18.67
C VAL A 38 13.11 -5.85 20.18
N THR A 39 12.65 -4.83 20.91
CA THR A 39 12.92 -4.72 22.37
C THR A 39 11.91 -5.47 23.25
N GLN A 40 10.71 -5.77 22.74
CA GLN A 40 9.68 -6.49 23.49
C GLN A 40 9.08 -7.67 22.69
N PRO A 41 9.92 -8.59 22.18
CA PRO A 41 9.47 -9.65 21.28
C PRO A 41 8.48 -10.60 21.98
N ASP A 42 8.69 -10.93 23.26
CA ASP A 42 7.83 -11.84 24.03
C ASP A 42 6.38 -11.34 24.15
N ARG A 43 6.16 -10.03 24.01
CA ARG A 43 4.83 -9.42 24.12
C ARG A 43 4.11 -9.29 22.79
N TRP A 44 4.85 -9.07 21.71
CA TRP A 44 4.27 -8.61 20.44
C TRP A 44 4.51 -9.55 19.26
N LYS A 45 5.57 -10.37 19.29
CA LYS A 45 6.00 -11.16 18.14
C LYS A 45 4.97 -12.19 17.70
N GLU A 46 4.35 -12.91 18.63
CA GLU A 46 3.39 -13.98 18.32
C GLU A 46 2.16 -13.48 17.52
N LYS A 47 1.79 -12.21 17.71
CA LYS A 47 0.65 -11.58 17.03
C LYS A 47 1.07 -10.69 15.85
N THR A 48 2.36 -10.67 15.50
CA THR A 48 2.90 -9.86 14.43
C THR A 48 3.31 -10.75 13.27
N PHE A 49 2.67 -10.56 12.12
CA PHE A 49 3.07 -11.21 10.88
C PHE A 49 3.84 -10.22 10.00
N LEU A 50 5.09 -10.55 9.68
CA LEU A 50 5.92 -9.77 8.76
C LEU A 50 5.77 -10.35 7.35
N GLU A 51 4.92 -9.70 6.54
CA GLU A 51 4.65 -10.12 5.17
C GLU A 51 5.83 -9.81 4.24
N SER A 52 6.19 -10.77 3.39
CA SER A 52 7.25 -10.64 2.38
C SER A 52 6.98 -11.45 1.11
N SER A 53 5.82 -12.12 1.01
CA SER A 53 5.42 -12.92 -0.14
C SER A 53 4.82 -12.08 -1.29
N TYR A 54 4.37 -10.86 -0.99
CA TYR A 54 3.92 -9.86 -1.96
C TYR A 54 4.27 -8.46 -1.45
N ASP A 55 4.30 -7.49 -2.37
CA ASP A 55 4.66 -6.09 -2.09
C ASP A 55 3.51 -5.34 -1.42
N LEU A 56 3.17 -5.71 -0.17
CA LEU A 56 2.27 -4.93 0.68
C LEU A 56 2.79 -3.50 0.90
N HIS A 57 4.12 -3.36 0.86
CA HIS A 57 4.86 -2.11 0.73
C HIS A 57 6.01 -2.32 -0.27
N GLY A 58 5.87 -1.83 -1.50
CA GLY A 58 6.93 -1.87 -2.51
C GLY A 58 7.71 -0.56 -2.60
N PHE A 59 9.05 -0.63 -2.55
CA PHE A 59 9.90 0.56 -2.68
C PHE A 59 9.95 1.01 -4.15
N TRP A 60 9.48 2.24 -4.41
CA TRP A 60 9.23 2.72 -5.77
C TRP A 60 10.44 2.69 -6.70
N VAL A 61 11.66 2.90 -6.18
CA VAL A 61 12.90 2.92 -6.99
C VAL A 61 13.12 1.58 -7.71
N ASP A 62 12.76 0.46 -7.08
CA ASP A 62 12.94 -0.88 -7.65
C ASP A 62 11.78 -1.29 -8.58
N ILE A 63 10.76 -0.45 -8.71
CA ILE A 63 9.49 -0.77 -9.36
C ILE A 63 9.28 0.07 -10.62
N VAL A 64 9.37 1.41 -10.51
CA VAL A 64 8.81 2.31 -11.53
C VAL A 64 9.47 2.15 -12.89
N ASP A 65 10.78 1.87 -12.93
CA ASP A 65 11.54 1.69 -14.17
C ASP A 65 11.26 0.35 -14.85
N ARG A 66 10.51 -0.54 -14.20
CA ARG A 66 10.17 -1.89 -14.69
C ARG A 66 8.73 -1.99 -15.17
N TYR A 67 7.93 -0.93 -15.09
CA TYR A 67 6.51 -1.00 -15.47
C TYR A 67 6.29 -1.43 -16.93
N GLU A 68 7.11 -0.96 -17.87
CA GLU A 68 7.03 -1.35 -19.27
C GLU A 68 7.32 -2.84 -19.46
N GLU A 69 8.29 -3.37 -18.70
CA GLU A 69 8.63 -4.78 -18.70
C GLU A 69 7.50 -5.61 -18.10
N MET A 70 6.99 -5.21 -16.93
CA MET A 70 5.88 -5.87 -16.23
C MET A 70 4.63 -5.89 -17.11
N ARG A 71 4.31 -4.80 -17.80
CA ARG A 71 3.19 -4.74 -18.76
C ARG A 71 3.37 -5.72 -19.92
N ARG A 72 4.61 -5.92 -20.39
CA ARG A 72 4.89 -6.82 -21.52
C ARG A 72 4.89 -8.31 -21.12
N LYS A 73 5.38 -8.63 -19.92
CA LYS A 73 5.65 -10.01 -19.49
C LYS A 73 4.65 -10.54 -18.45
N GLY A 74 4.09 -9.66 -17.62
CA GLY A 74 3.32 -10.01 -16.44
C GLY A 74 1.87 -10.34 -16.75
N LYS A 75 1.31 -11.23 -15.94
CA LYS A 75 -0.15 -11.36 -15.74
C LYS A 75 -0.49 -10.62 -14.45
N SER A 76 -1.36 -9.63 -14.53
CA SER A 76 -1.80 -8.86 -13.35
C SER A 76 -2.45 -9.78 -12.29
N GLY A 77 -2.14 -9.57 -11.01
CA GLY A 77 -2.96 -10.10 -9.91
C GLY A 77 -2.26 -10.88 -8.79
N LEU A 78 -0.95 -11.13 -8.87
CA LEU A 78 -0.21 -11.84 -7.81
C LEU A 78 0.35 -10.90 -6.71
N GLY A 79 0.57 -9.62 -7.00
CA GLY A 79 1.08 -8.66 -6.02
C GLY A 79 2.58 -8.78 -5.72
N ASP A 80 3.28 -9.70 -6.38
CA ASP A 80 4.70 -9.98 -6.20
C ASP A 80 5.59 -9.09 -7.10
N HIS A 81 6.90 -9.33 -7.10
CA HIS A 81 7.87 -8.58 -7.90
C HIS A 81 7.62 -8.57 -9.43
N TRP A 82 6.70 -9.39 -9.95
CA TRP A 82 6.26 -9.37 -11.35
C TRP A 82 5.08 -8.43 -11.60
N TRP A 83 4.30 -8.12 -10.57
CA TRP A 83 3.27 -7.08 -10.56
C TRP A 83 2.98 -6.64 -9.11
N PRO A 84 3.64 -5.59 -8.60
CA PRO A 84 3.58 -5.24 -7.18
C PRO A 84 2.17 -4.81 -6.78
N LEU A 85 1.74 -5.20 -5.58
CA LEU A 85 0.43 -4.79 -5.05
C LEU A 85 0.39 -3.30 -4.73
N VAL A 86 1.43 -2.78 -4.06
CA VAL A 86 1.56 -1.38 -3.67
C VAL A 86 2.90 -0.85 -4.13
N THR A 87 2.90 0.29 -4.83
CA THR A 87 4.10 1.08 -5.08
C THR A 87 4.11 2.30 -4.17
N HIS A 88 5.02 2.34 -3.21
CA HIS A 88 5.10 3.39 -2.20
C HIS A 88 6.27 4.34 -2.47
N PHE A 89 5.93 5.59 -2.77
CA PHE A 89 6.87 6.68 -3.05
C PHE A 89 7.45 7.28 -1.75
N VAL A 90 8.04 6.43 -0.90
CA VAL A 90 8.71 6.87 0.32
C VAL A 90 9.79 7.91 0.00
N GLY A 91 9.80 9.00 0.77
CA GLY A 91 10.69 10.15 0.55
C GLY A 91 10.13 11.23 -0.37
N CYS A 92 9.17 10.91 -1.24
CA CYS A 92 8.48 11.91 -2.06
C CYS A 92 7.50 12.72 -1.20
N LYS A 93 7.54 14.06 -1.34
CA LYS A 93 6.66 14.99 -0.60
C LYS A 93 5.82 15.83 -1.58
N PRO A 94 4.92 15.21 -2.37
CA PRO A 94 4.18 15.89 -3.45
C PRO A 94 3.32 17.07 -2.94
N CYS A 95 2.80 16.99 -1.72
CA CYS A 95 1.98 18.05 -1.12
C CYS A 95 2.80 19.19 -0.49
N GLY A 96 4.12 19.04 -0.33
CA GLY A 96 4.98 19.95 0.45
C GLY A 96 6.12 20.59 -0.33
N GLY A 97 6.19 20.38 -1.65
CA GLY A 97 7.22 20.93 -2.53
C GLY A 97 6.75 21.01 -3.98
N ALA A 98 7.55 21.62 -4.85
CA ALA A 98 7.32 21.60 -6.29
C ALA A 98 7.78 20.26 -6.86
N HIS A 99 6.90 19.56 -7.57
CA HIS A 99 7.20 18.31 -8.28
C HIS A 99 6.70 18.42 -9.71
N GLU A 100 7.41 17.75 -10.62
CA GLU A 100 6.98 17.60 -12.01
C GLU A 100 5.84 16.58 -12.08
N SER A 101 4.76 16.94 -12.77
CA SER A 101 3.66 16.03 -13.08
C SER A 101 3.97 15.27 -14.36
N LEU A 102 3.72 13.96 -14.37
CA LEU A 102 3.70 13.19 -15.62
C LEU A 102 2.49 13.65 -16.46
N ASN A 103 2.76 14.30 -17.59
CA ASN A 103 1.76 14.87 -18.49
C ASN A 103 1.21 13.82 -19.48
N ALA A 104 0.47 12.83 -18.99
CA ALA A 104 -0.25 11.89 -19.85
C ALA A 104 -1.69 11.68 -19.34
N THR A 105 -2.53 12.69 -19.52
CA THR A 105 -3.99 12.62 -19.27
C THR A 105 -4.78 12.14 -20.49
N ALA A 106 -4.17 12.12 -21.68
CA ALA A 106 -4.81 11.65 -22.89
C ALA A 106 -4.98 10.12 -22.87
N VAL A 107 -6.20 9.66 -23.15
CA VAL A 107 -6.56 8.24 -23.22
C VAL A 107 -6.97 7.86 -24.64
N GLN A 108 -6.74 6.60 -25.02
CA GLN A 108 -7.18 6.04 -26.29
C GLN A 108 -8.15 4.87 -26.04
N ARG A 109 -9.20 4.79 -26.85
CA ARG A 109 -10.10 3.64 -26.85
C ARG A 109 -9.33 2.38 -27.25
N VAL A 110 -9.39 1.34 -26.42
CA VAL A 110 -8.77 0.04 -26.70
C VAL A 110 -9.63 -0.88 -27.57
N ARG A 111 -10.93 -0.58 -27.71
CA ARG A 111 -11.93 -1.32 -28.52
C ARG A 111 -13.01 -0.35 -29.02
N ASN A 112 -13.71 -0.73 -30.10
CA ASN A 112 -14.87 0.00 -30.62
C ASN A 112 -16.11 -0.21 -29.73
N ASP A 113 -17.08 0.69 -29.85
CA ASP A 113 -18.39 0.52 -29.20
C ASP A 113 -19.14 -0.67 -29.82
N THR A 114 -19.92 -1.36 -28.99
CA THR A 114 -20.71 -2.54 -29.37
C THR A 114 -22.14 -2.41 -28.86
N GLY A 115 -23.10 -2.98 -29.61
CA GLY A 115 -24.49 -3.11 -29.17
C GLY A 115 -24.68 -4.18 -28.08
N GLY A 116 -23.69 -5.06 -27.87
CA GLY A 116 -23.68 -6.12 -26.85
C GLY A 116 -22.52 -5.96 -25.87
N PRO A 117 -22.57 -5.01 -24.92
CA PRO A 117 -21.46 -4.74 -24.00
C PRO A 117 -21.21 -5.86 -22.97
N LEU A 118 -22.19 -6.73 -22.73
CA LEU A 118 -22.08 -7.87 -21.80
C LEU A 118 -21.44 -9.11 -22.45
N ASP A 119 -21.28 -9.10 -23.77
CA ASP A 119 -20.76 -10.24 -24.54
C ASP A 119 -19.22 -10.24 -24.64
N ALA A 120 -18.55 -9.30 -23.96
CA ALA A 120 -17.11 -9.17 -24.00
C ALA A 120 -16.41 -10.36 -23.29
N ASP A 121 -15.69 -11.19 -24.06
CA ASP A 121 -14.89 -12.30 -23.54
C ASP A 121 -13.52 -11.81 -23.00
N ASP A 122 -13.55 -11.04 -21.91
CA ASP A 122 -12.37 -10.65 -21.16
C ASP A 122 -12.49 -11.13 -19.72
N LYS A 123 -12.01 -12.35 -19.47
CA LYS A 123 -12.20 -13.05 -18.19
C LYS A 123 -11.56 -12.34 -17.00
N GLU A 124 -10.44 -11.67 -17.20
CA GLU A 124 -9.77 -10.92 -16.12
C GLU A 124 -10.49 -9.60 -15.84
N LEU A 125 -10.88 -8.86 -16.87
CA LEU A 125 -11.68 -7.65 -16.70
C LEU A 125 -13.06 -7.97 -16.09
N ALA A 126 -13.70 -9.07 -16.50
CA ALA A 126 -14.97 -9.52 -15.95
C ALA A 126 -14.88 -9.81 -14.43
N ARG A 127 -13.77 -10.36 -13.95
CA ARG A 127 -13.51 -10.57 -12.51
C ARG A 127 -13.41 -9.27 -11.72
N LEU A 128 -12.87 -8.21 -12.33
CA LEU A 128 -12.77 -6.88 -11.70
C LEU A 128 -14.10 -6.12 -11.75
N LEU A 129 -14.89 -6.28 -12.81
CA LEU A 129 -16.21 -5.67 -12.94
C LEU A 129 -17.23 -6.31 -11.98
N HIS A 130 -17.17 -7.62 -11.78
CA HIS A 130 -18.07 -8.39 -10.91
C HIS A 130 -17.31 -9.27 -9.88
N PRO A 131 -16.60 -8.66 -8.91
CA PRO A 131 -15.77 -9.40 -7.97
C PRO A 131 -16.59 -10.06 -6.86
N ARG A 132 -16.10 -11.20 -6.33
CA ARG A 132 -16.72 -11.90 -5.18
C ARG A 132 -16.73 -11.09 -3.88
N PHE A 133 -15.85 -10.10 -3.74
CA PHE A 133 -15.73 -9.29 -2.52
C PHE A 133 -16.84 -8.23 -2.36
N LYS A 134 -17.68 -8.01 -3.39
CA LYS A 134 -18.83 -7.11 -3.31
C LYS A 134 -20.13 -7.90 -3.08
N ALA A 135 -20.37 -8.30 -1.84
CA ALA A 135 -21.72 -8.58 -1.33
C ALA A 135 -21.74 -8.56 0.21
N SER A 136 -22.12 -7.41 0.80
CA SER A 136 -22.80 -7.45 2.09
C SER A 136 -24.25 -7.04 1.85
N PRO A 137 -25.21 -7.97 1.92
CA PRO A 137 -26.61 -7.59 2.08
C PRO A 137 -26.69 -6.78 3.37
N LYS A 138 -27.29 -5.59 3.34
CA LYS A 138 -27.59 -4.85 4.57
C LYS A 138 -28.52 -5.74 5.41
N SER A 139 -28.05 -6.21 6.57
CA SER A 139 -28.94 -6.83 7.55
C SER A 139 -30.05 -5.84 7.87
N GLY A 140 -31.30 -6.25 7.65
CA GLY A 140 -32.48 -5.44 7.95
C GLY A 140 -32.41 -4.90 9.37
N ARG A 141 -32.73 -3.61 9.50
CA ARG A 141 -32.90 -2.88 10.75
C ARG A 141 -33.93 -3.65 11.60
N ARG A 142 -33.49 -4.37 12.65
CA ARG A 142 -34.43 -4.89 13.66
C ARG A 142 -35.15 -3.69 14.27
N LYS A 143 -36.47 -3.60 14.07
CA LYS A 143 -37.32 -2.72 14.89
C LYS A 143 -37.11 -3.16 16.33
N LYS A 144 -36.75 -2.20 17.20
CA LYS A 144 -36.90 -2.39 18.64
C LYS A 144 -38.40 -2.27 18.89
N ASP A 145 -39.03 -3.36 19.30
CA ASP A 145 -40.34 -3.28 19.91
C ASP A 145 -40.16 -2.61 21.28
N GLU A 146 -41.00 -1.61 21.53
CA GLU A 146 -41.16 -0.95 22.82
C GLU A 146 -41.58 -1.97 23.90
N MET A 147 -40.95 -1.87 25.06
CA MET A 147 -41.59 -2.17 26.34
C MET A 147 -41.12 -1.15 27.39
#